data_AF-A0A9D5WGR1-F1
#
_entry.id   AF-A0A9D5WGR1-F1
#
_cell.length_a   1.000
_cell.length_b   1.000
_cell.length_c   1.000
_cell.angle_alpha   90.00
_cell.angle_beta   90.00
_cell.angle_gamma   90.00
#
_symmetry.space_group_name_H-M   'P 1'
#
loop_
_entity.id
_entity.type
_entity.pdbx_description
1 polymer ?
#
loop_
_entity_poly.entity_id
_entity_poly.type
_entity_poly.pdbx_seq_one_letter_code
_entity_poly.pdbx_strand_id
1 'polypeptide(L)'
;SILEATPEAVMAHVGSVQIDEEGKQLERDFDGWEPDGSLHRDSPEQYLYKAMRHRDTLYNASKVLFRRMAAEGIDKTYARMRYCGDGIFWLELSRWGDVLELRLKLNCFRQHTQRVTMRSDRSGERLREQIDIARYIEERYPLSWMERHRRRGQLYKECSRLRRREPELGARCLGYLREQLGATRRDFLLERLTKILGQLTGRRY
;
A
#
# COMPACT_ATOMS: atom_id res chain seq x y z
N SER A 1 -7.40 15.41 20.16
CA SER A 1 -7.43 14.10 19.48
C SER A 1 -6.26 13.25 19.99
N ILE A 2 -6.16 11.96 19.64
CA ILE A 2 -4.96 11.15 19.98
C ILE A 2 -3.68 11.72 19.35
N LEU A 3 -3.82 12.42 18.23
CA LEU A 3 -2.73 13.13 17.57
C LEU A 3 -2.27 14.34 18.41
N GLU A 4 -3.18 15.13 19.00
CA GLU A 4 -2.80 16.22 19.92
C GLU A 4 -2.10 15.72 21.19
N ALA A 5 -2.51 14.56 21.69
CA ALA A 5 -1.89 13.94 22.87
C ALA A 5 -0.52 13.30 22.58
N THR A 6 -0.12 13.18 21.30
CA THR A 6 1.14 12.54 20.87
C THR A 6 1.89 13.46 19.91
N PRO A 7 2.68 14.43 20.42
CA PRO A 7 3.40 15.41 19.59
C PRO A 7 4.30 14.81 18.51
N GLU A 8 4.89 13.64 18.78
CA GLU A 8 5.83 12.92 17.90
C GLU A 8 5.13 12.17 16.76
N ALA A 9 3.82 11.98 16.86
CA ALA A 9 3.03 11.38 15.79
C ALA A 9 2.65 12.43 14.76
N VAL A 10 2.75 12.08 13.48
CA VAL A 10 2.39 12.93 12.34
C VAL A 10 1.07 12.53 11.70
N MET A 11 0.64 11.29 11.93
CA MET A 11 -0.61 10.75 11.41
C MET A 11 -1.31 9.89 12.46
N ALA A 12 -2.64 9.91 12.41
CA ALA A 12 -3.50 9.02 13.18
C ALA A 12 -4.63 8.51 12.29
N HIS A 13 -4.94 7.23 12.37
CA HIS A 13 -6.02 6.62 11.60
C HIS A 13 -6.85 5.64 12.43
N VAL A 14 -8.06 5.39 11.93
CA VAL A 14 -9.05 4.49 12.52
C VAL A 14 -9.38 3.35 11.56
N GLY A 15 -10.33 2.47 11.89
CA GLY A 15 -10.96 1.56 10.93
C GLY A 15 -12.18 2.18 10.22
N SER A 16 -12.72 1.50 9.21
CA SER A 16 -13.93 1.96 8.49
C SER A 16 -15.03 0.90 8.44
N VAL A 17 -16.26 1.32 8.67
CA VAL A 17 -17.45 0.58 8.26
C VAL A 17 -17.66 0.82 6.76
N GLN A 18 -17.80 -0.24 5.98
CA GLN A 18 -18.10 -0.12 4.55
C GLN A 18 -19.60 0.10 4.39
N ILE A 19 -20.00 1.12 3.63
CA ILE A 19 -21.42 1.45 3.39
C ILE A 19 -21.71 1.59 1.90
N ASP A 20 -22.95 1.34 1.48
CA ASP A 20 -23.42 1.62 0.12
C ASP A 20 -23.85 3.09 -0.08
N GLU A 21 -24.46 3.40 -1.22
CA GLU A 21 -24.83 4.75 -1.62
C GLU A 21 -25.98 5.32 -0.75
N GLU A 22 -26.80 4.43 -0.21
CA GLU A 22 -27.91 4.67 0.71
C GLU A 22 -27.46 4.71 2.18
N GLY A 23 -26.18 4.40 2.46
CA GLY A 23 -25.60 4.43 3.80
C GLY A 23 -25.79 3.14 4.60
N LYS A 24 -26.29 2.07 3.98
CA LYS A 24 -26.43 0.76 4.61
C LYS A 24 -25.07 0.06 4.67
N GLN A 25 -24.81 -0.59 5.80
CA GLN A 25 -23.57 -1.33 6.02
C GLN A 25 -23.46 -2.55 5.07
N LEU A 26 -22.26 -2.71 4.53
CA LEU A 26 -21.84 -3.84 3.71
C LEU A 26 -21.06 -4.85 4.56
N GLU A 27 -21.15 -6.14 4.22
CA GLU A 27 -20.44 -7.22 4.95
C GLU A 27 -18.91 -7.19 4.81
N ARG A 28 -18.41 -6.44 3.84
CA ARG A 28 -16.97 -6.42 3.53
C ARG A 28 -16.19 -5.67 4.59
N ASP A 29 -15.04 -6.21 4.99
CA ASP A 29 -14.08 -5.54 5.85
C ASP A 29 -12.69 -5.47 5.20
N PHE A 30 -12.05 -4.32 5.31
CA PHE A 30 -10.70 -4.06 4.80
C PHE A 30 -9.65 -3.92 5.91
N ASP A 31 -10.06 -3.69 7.16
CA ASP A 31 -9.11 -3.47 8.26
C ASP A 31 -8.50 -4.80 8.75
N GLY A 32 -9.26 -5.90 8.69
CA GLY A 32 -8.77 -7.25 8.99
C GLY A 32 -8.48 -7.49 10.48
N TRP A 33 -9.12 -6.69 11.34
CA TRP A 33 -9.11 -6.79 12.80
C TRP A 33 -10.50 -6.39 13.35
N GLU A 34 -10.83 -6.90 14.54
CA GLU A 34 -12.05 -6.52 15.27
C GLU A 34 -11.77 -5.30 16.17
N PRO A 35 -12.72 -4.37 16.33
CA PRO A 35 -12.53 -3.19 17.15
C PRO A 35 -12.39 -3.56 18.62
N ASP A 36 -11.25 -3.22 19.21
CA ASP A 36 -10.91 -3.49 20.62
C ASP A 36 -10.52 -2.22 21.39
N GLY A 37 -10.48 -1.06 20.72
CA GLY A 37 -10.12 0.23 21.31
C GLY A 37 -8.63 0.42 21.56
N SER A 38 -7.77 -0.53 21.18
CA SER A 38 -6.33 -0.44 21.37
C SER A 38 -5.71 0.64 20.47
N LEU A 39 -4.65 1.27 20.99
CA LEU A 39 -3.84 2.24 20.26
C LEU A 39 -2.50 1.61 19.90
N HIS A 40 -2.28 1.42 18.60
CA HIS A 40 -1.00 0.98 18.05
C HIS A 40 -0.21 2.18 17.57
N ARG A 41 1.12 2.08 17.69
CA ARG A 41 2.08 3.09 17.25
C ARG A 41 3.13 2.41 16.39
N ASP A 42 3.26 2.87 15.16
CA ASP A 42 4.32 2.45 14.26
C ASP A 42 5.36 3.57 14.14
N SER A 43 6.63 3.21 14.31
CA SER A 43 7.74 4.06 13.87
C SER A 43 7.75 4.21 12.34
N PRO A 44 8.46 5.19 11.78
CA PRO A 44 8.63 5.33 10.33
C PRO A 44 9.10 4.03 9.66
N GLU A 45 10.04 3.29 10.27
CA GLU A 45 10.56 2.02 9.76
C GLU A 45 9.51 0.91 9.79
N GLN A 46 8.72 0.84 10.87
CA GLN A 46 7.63 -0.13 11.00
C GLN A 46 6.52 0.14 9.98
N TYR A 47 6.18 1.41 9.76
CA TYR A 47 5.19 1.81 8.77
C TYR A 47 5.67 1.52 7.34
N LEU A 48 6.92 1.86 7.01
CA LEU A 48 7.55 1.50 5.74
C LEU A 48 7.47 -0.02 5.49
N TYR A 49 7.81 -0.83 6.49
CA TYR A 49 7.74 -2.28 6.40
C TYR A 49 6.32 -2.78 6.10
N LYS A 50 5.29 -2.18 6.72
CA LYS A 50 3.88 -2.49 6.41
C LYS A 50 3.49 -2.09 4.98
N ALA A 51 3.87 -0.89 4.55
CA ALA A 51 3.61 -0.36 3.21
C ALA A 51 4.23 -1.26 2.11
N MET A 52 5.48 -1.72 2.31
CA MET A 52 6.15 -2.63 1.36
C MET A 52 5.42 -3.95 1.16
N ARG A 53 4.77 -4.47 2.20
CA ARG A 53 4.02 -5.73 2.16
C ARG A 53 2.63 -5.60 1.54
N HIS A 54 2.28 -4.45 0.96
CA HIS A 54 0.95 -4.14 0.44
C HIS A 54 -0.16 -4.36 1.46
N ARG A 55 0.15 -4.15 2.74
CA ARG A 55 -0.91 -3.92 3.73
C ARG A 55 -1.24 -2.44 3.67
N ASP A 56 -2.04 -2.06 2.68
CA ASP A 56 -2.62 -0.71 2.62
C ASP A 56 -3.60 -0.57 3.78
N THR A 57 -3.09 -0.31 4.99
CA THR A 57 -3.90 -0.01 6.17
C THR A 57 -4.67 1.30 5.95
N LEU A 58 -4.16 2.18 5.08
CA LEU A 58 -4.73 3.46 4.69
C LEU A 58 -5.33 3.44 3.28
N TYR A 59 -6.26 2.52 3.04
CA TYR A 59 -6.94 2.33 1.75
C TYR A 59 -7.93 3.46 1.38
N ASN A 60 -8.17 4.44 2.25
CA ASN A 60 -8.89 5.67 1.93
C ASN A 60 -8.37 6.83 2.78
N ALA A 61 -8.52 8.06 2.28
CA ALA A 61 -8.07 9.26 3.00
C ALA A 61 -9.00 9.70 4.13
N SER A 62 -10.30 9.36 4.09
CA SER A 62 -11.28 9.86 5.05
C SER A 62 -11.11 9.28 6.46
N LYS A 63 -10.40 8.16 6.60
CA LYS A 63 -10.07 7.53 7.90
C LYS A 63 -8.82 8.10 8.59
N VAL A 64 -8.18 9.13 8.03
CA VAL A 64 -6.85 9.62 8.46
C VAL A 64 -6.91 11.09 8.85
N LEU A 65 -6.27 11.41 9.99
CA LEU A 65 -5.90 12.77 10.37
C LEU A 65 -4.38 12.89 10.36
N PHE A 66 -3.87 14.04 9.91
CA PHE A 66 -2.43 14.26 9.84
C PHE A 66 -2.06 15.71 10.11
N ARG A 67 -0.80 15.93 10.51
CA ARG A 67 -0.26 17.27 10.75
C ARG A 67 0.05 17.97 9.44
N ARG A 68 -0.59 19.12 9.22
CA ARG A 68 -0.36 19.97 8.04
C ARG A 68 1.12 20.32 7.85
N MET A 69 1.81 20.71 8.92
CA MET A 69 3.23 21.08 8.87
C MET A 69 4.10 19.97 8.26
N ALA A 70 3.83 18.71 8.58
CA ALA A 70 4.56 17.58 8.01
C ALA A 70 4.24 17.43 6.51
N ALA A 71 2.98 17.60 6.11
CA ALA A 71 2.55 17.51 4.70
C ALA A 71 3.08 18.64 3.81
N GLU A 72 3.45 19.79 4.36
CA GLU A 72 4.09 20.87 3.60
C GLU A 72 5.54 20.52 3.21
N GLY A 73 6.19 19.63 3.96
CA GLY A 73 7.59 19.24 3.77
C GLY A 73 7.85 17.99 2.93
N ILE A 74 6.81 17.26 2.51
CA ILE A 74 6.99 16.00 1.76
C ILE A 74 7.23 16.20 0.26
N ASP A 75 7.86 15.21 -0.36
CA ASP A 75 7.99 15.10 -1.82
C ASP A 75 6.61 15.02 -2.49
N LYS A 76 6.36 15.91 -3.47
CA LYS A 76 5.06 16.02 -4.16
C LYS A 76 4.87 15.03 -5.31
N THR A 77 5.71 14.01 -5.43
CA THR A 77 5.60 12.95 -6.46
C THR A 77 4.22 12.29 -6.46
N TYR A 78 3.57 12.17 -5.30
CA TYR A 78 2.21 11.64 -5.18
C TYR A 78 1.19 12.38 -6.07
N ALA A 79 1.36 13.68 -6.30
CA ALA A 79 0.42 14.50 -7.07
C ALA A 79 0.45 14.20 -8.58
N ARG A 80 1.47 13.49 -9.06
CA ARG A 80 1.60 13.04 -10.46
C ARG A 80 0.99 11.65 -10.69
N MET A 81 0.58 10.97 -9.62
CA MET A 81 0.02 9.62 -9.67
C MET A 81 -1.51 9.69 -9.72
N ARG A 82 -2.10 8.87 -10.58
CA ARG A 82 -3.55 8.76 -10.76
C ARG A 82 -4.16 7.67 -9.88
N TYR A 83 -3.43 6.59 -9.59
CA TYR A 83 -3.97 5.40 -8.93
C TYR A 83 -3.36 5.12 -7.56
N CYS A 84 -2.09 5.45 -7.36
CA CYS A 84 -1.34 5.09 -6.15
C CYS A 84 -0.77 6.28 -5.37
N GLY A 85 -1.26 7.51 -5.65
CA GLY A 85 -0.80 8.74 -5.02
C GLY A 85 -0.93 8.72 -3.50
N ASP A 86 -2.08 8.33 -2.96
CA ASP A 86 -2.32 8.23 -1.52
C ASP A 86 -1.26 7.40 -0.80
N GLY A 87 -0.86 6.25 -1.39
CA GLY A 87 0.14 5.37 -0.79
C GLY A 87 1.50 6.05 -0.58
N ILE A 88 1.97 6.81 -1.59
CA ILE A 88 3.22 7.60 -1.46
C ILE A 88 3.04 8.77 -0.53
N PHE A 89 1.89 9.44 -0.57
CA PHE A 89 1.59 10.55 0.34
C PHE A 89 1.73 10.10 1.80
N TRP A 90 1.09 9.00 2.18
CA TRP A 90 1.18 8.46 3.53
C TRP A 90 2.59 7.99 3.88
N LEU A 91 3.28 7.32 2.95
CA LEU A 91 4.65 6.87 3.17
C LEU A 91 5.58 8.04 3.44
N GLU A 92 5.56 9.07 2.60
CA GLU A 92 6.41 10.25 2.79
C GLU A 92 6.07 11.00 4.06
N LEU A 93 4.78 11.09 4.41
CA LEU A 93 4.35 11.73 5.64
C LEU A 93 4.84 10.98 6.88
N SER A 94 4.82 9.64 6.86
CA SER A 94 5.32 8.81 7.96
C SER A 94 6.81 8.97 8.25
N ARG A 95 7.60 9.59 7.36
CA ARG A 95 9.02 9.86 7.61
C ARG A 95 9.25 10.92 8.67
N TRP A 96 8.25 11.77 8.89
CA TRP A 96 8.35 12.92 9.78
C TRP A 96 7.97 12.59 11.22
N GLY A 97 7.51 11.37 11.50
CA GLY A 97 7.18 10.92 12.85
C GLY A 97 6.26 9.71 12.84
N ASP A 98 5.76 9.36 14.01
CA ASP A 98 5.05 8.09 14.18
C ASP A 98 3.64 8.11 13.58
N VAL A 99 3.15 6.90 13.30
CA VAL A 99 1.80 6.65 12.80
C VAL A 99 0.98 5.93 13.85
N LEU A 100 -0.17 6.50 14.20
CA LEU A 100 -1.07 5.94 15.20
C LEU A 100 -2.25 5.21 14.54
N GLU A 101 -2.53 3.97 14.97
CA GLU A 101 -3.71 3.20 14.58
C GLU A 101 -4.60 3.00 15.83
N LEU A 102 -5.74 3.68 15.87
CA LEU A 102 -6.77 3.43 16.87
C LEU A 102 -7.74 2.37 16.35
N ARG A 103 -7.82 1.22 17.03
CA ARG A 103 -8.66 0.09 16.63
C ARG A 103 -10.12 0.26 17.00
N LEU A 104 -10.72 1.32 16.45
CA LEU A 104 -12.14 1.59 16.44
C LEU A 104 -12.59 1.87 15.00
N LYS A 105 -13.81 1.47 14.64
CA LYS A 105 -14.37 1.76 13.31
C LYS A 105 -15.17 3.06 13.37
N LEU A 106 -14.48 4.19 13.21
CA LEU A 106 -15.07 5.54 13.32
C LEU A 106 -15.32 6.22 11.98
N ASN A 107 -14.86 5.63 10.87
CA ASN A 107 -15.08 6.14 9.51
C ASN A 107 -16.19 5.35 8.79
N CYS A 108 -17.02 6.03 8.01
CA CYS A 108 -17.99 5.40 7.11
C CYS A 108 -17.51 5.54 5.67
N PHE A 109 -16.95 4.46 5.10
CA PHE A 109 -16.38 4.50 3.75
C PHE A 109 -17.39 4.03 2.71
N ARG A 110 -17.93 4.98 1.95
CA ARG A 110 -18.89 4.71 0.88
C ARG A 110 -18.24 3.96 -0.28
N GLN A 111 -18.85 2.83 -0.65
CA GLN A 111 -18.46 2.02 -1.79
C GLN A 111 -19.41 2.30 -2.95
N HIS A 112 -18.93 3.06 -3.93
CA HIS A 112 -19.67 3.24 -5.18
C HIS A 112 -19.68 1.94 -5.99
N THR A 113 -20.86 1.51 -6.44
CA THR A 113 -21.07 0.26 -7.21
C THR A 113 -20.39 0.31 -8.57
N GLN A 114 -20.23 1.51 -9.14
CA GLN A 114 -19.28 1.75 -10.22
C GLN A 114 -17.87 1.88 -9.64
N ARG A 115 -17.23 0.76 -9.31
CA ARG A 115 -15.79 0.75 -9.01
C ARG A 115 -15.01 1.12 -10.25
N VAL A 116 -14.84 2.43 -10.46
CA VAL A 116 -14.06 3.00 -11.56
C VAL A 116 -12.67 2.37 -11.54
N THR A 117 -12.08 2.12 -10.37
CA THR A 117 -10.76 1.49 -10.19
C THR A 117 -10.63 0.05 -10.70
N MET A 118 -11.71 -0.74 -10.77
CA MET A 118 -11.68 -2.12 -11.31
C MET A 118 -11.99 -2.17 -12.81
N ARG A 119 -12.78 -1.22 -13.33
CA ARG A 119 -13.06 -1.10 -14.77
C ARG A 119 -12.03 -0.27 -15.52
N SER A 120 -11.28 0.62 -14.85
CA SER A 120 -10.41 1.62 -15.50
C SER A 120 -8.97 1.19 -15.71
N ASP A 121 -8.44 0.20 -14.99
CA ASP A 121 -7.05 -0.24 -15.18
C ASP A 121 -6.92 -1.30 -16.30
N ARG A 122 -7.61 -1.09 -17.42
CA ARG A 122 -7.40 -1.90 -18.64
C ARG A 122 -6.06 -1.60 -19.30
N SER A 123 -5.47 -0.44 -19.02
CA SER A 123 -4.18 -0.03 -19.59
C SER A 123 -2.97 -0.52 -18.80
N GLY A 124 -3.15 -1.07 -17.60
CA GLY A 124 -2.04 -1.48 -16.72
C GLY A 124 -1.28 -0.31 -16.08
N GLU A 125 -1.79 0.91 -16.16
CA GLU A 125 -1.16 2.11 -15.60
C GLU A 125 -1.08 2.05 -14.07
N ARG A 126 -2.04 1.44 -13.38
CA ARG A 126 -1.92 1.23 -11.92
C ARG A 126 -0.73 0.33 -11.59
N LEU A 127 -0.48 -0.69 -12.42
CA LEU A 127 0.66 -1.58 -12.20
C LEU A 127 1.98 -0.87 -12.53
N ARG A 128 1.98 0.02 -13.53
CA ARG A 128 3.11 0.91 -13.81
C ARG A 128 3.41 1.83 -12.61
N GLU A 129 2.41 2.49 -12.04
CA GLU A 129 2.61 3.31 -10.84
C GLU A 129 3.12 2.49 -9.65
N GLN A 130 2.67 1.24 -9.49
CA GLN A 130 3.23 0.36 -8.45
C GLN A 130 4.71 0.02 -8.67
N ILE A 131 5.18 -0.04 -9.92
CA ILE A 131 6.60 -0.19 -10.26
C ILE A 131 7.35 1.10 -9.91
N ASP A 132 6.79 2.26 -10.26
CA ASP A 132 7.37 3.57 -9.94
C ASP A 132 7.52 3.77 -8.42
N ILE A 133 6.52 3.36 -7.65
CA ILE A 133 6.56 3.35 -6.18
C ILE A 133 7.65 2.43 -5.67
N ALA A 134 7.76 1.20 -6.20
CA ALA A 134 8.80 0.28 -5.76
C ALA A 134 10.21 0.83 -6.05
N ARG A 135 10.41 1.48 -7.21
CA ARG A 135 11.67 2.17 -7.53
C ARG A 135 11.91 3.32 -6.55
N TYR A 136 10.92 4.17 -6.33
CA TYR A 136 10.99 5.29 -5.38
C TYR A 136 11.45 4.83 -4.00
N ILE A 137 10.90 3.71 -3.52
CA ILE A 137 11.25 3.14 -2.22
C ILE A 137 12.68 2.57 -2.24
N GLU A 138 13.04 1.78 -3.25
CA GLU A 138 14.38 1.17 -3.35
C GLU A 138 15.51 2.20 -3.43
N GLU A 139 15.24 3.38 -4.01
CA GLU A 139 16.19 4.49 -4.12
C GLU A 139 16.38 5.27 -2.81
N ARG A 140 15.35 5.34 -1.96
CA ARG A 140 15.32 6.25 -0.80
C ARG A 140 15.44 5.55 0.54
N TYR A 141 15.11 4.27 0.61
CA TYR A 141 15.07 3.53 1.87
C TYR A 141 16.07 2.37 1.89
N PRO A 142 16.71 2.11 3.04
CA PRO A 142 17.65 1.01 3.19
C PRO A 142 16.88 -0.32 3.26
N LEU A 143 16.53 -0.87 2.10
CA LEU A 143 15.88 -2.17 2.01
C LEU A 143 16.90 -3.31 2.01
N SER A 144 16.62 -4.36 2.77
CA SER A 144 17.38 -5.61 2.70
C SER A 144 17.26 -6.25 1.32
N TRP A 145 18.24 -7.10 0.98
CA TRP A 145 18.23 -7.89 -0.25
C TRP A 145 16.89 -8.64 -0.43
N MET A 146 16.40 -9.27 0.64
CA MET A 146 15.17 -10.06 0.62
C MET A 146 13.94 -9.18 0.35
N GLU A 147 13.85 -8.00 0.96
CA GLU A 147 12.71 -7.09 0.76
C GLU A 147 12.62 -6.60 -0.69
N ARG A 148 13.75 -6.18 -1.27
CA ARG A 148 13.83 -5.77 -2.68
C ARG A 148 13.36 -6.88 -3.61
N HIS A 149 13.96 -8.06 -3.50
CA HIS A 149 13.66 -9.17 -4.40
C HIS A 149 12.26 -9.74 -4.21
N ARG A 150 11.70 -9.73 -2.99
CA ARG A 150 10.29 -10.08 -2.76
C ARG A 150 9.36 -9.09 -3.45
N ARG A 151 9.59 -7.78 -3.30
CA ARG A 151 8.74 -6.75 -3.92
C ARG A 151 8.77 -6.87 -5.45
N ARG A 152 9.96 -7.01 -6.02
CA ARG A 152 10.17 -7.27 -7.46
C ARG A 152 9.44 -8.54 -7.92
N GLY A 153 9.52 -9.63 -7.15
CA GLY A 153 8.82 -10.89 -7.45
C GLY A 153 7.29 -10.76 -7.42
N GLN A 154 6.74 -9.99 -6.49
CA GLN A 154 5.30 -9.67 -6.44
C GLN A 154 4.87 -8.89 -7.69
N LEU A 155 5.58 -7.84 -8.06
CA LEU A 155 5.31 -7.06 -9.27
C LEU A 155 5.45 -7.91 -10.54
N TYR A 156 6.46 -8.77 -10.60
CA TYR A 156 6.66 -9.68 -11.73
C TYR A 156 5.48 -10.65 -11.90
N LYS A 157 4.94 -11.17 -10.79
CA LYS A 157 3.74 -12.00 -10.79
C LYS A 157 2.53 -11.25 -11.32
N GLU A 158 2.32 -9.99 -10.90
CA GLU A 158 1.21 -9.17 -11.39
C GLU A 158 1.36 -8.83 -12.88
N CYS A 159 2.55 -8.43 -13.35
CA CYS A 159 2.79 -8.20 -14.79
C CYS A 159 2.61 -9.50 -15.59
N SER A 160 3.03 -10.65 -15.05
CA SER A 160 2.82 -11.96 -15.68
C SER A 160 1.35 -12.36 -15.74
N ARG A 161 0.55 -12.00 -14.74
CA ARG A 161 -0.91 -12.18 -14.74
C ARG A 161 -1.57 -11.29 -15.78
N LEU A 162 -1.14 -10.03 -15.88
CA LEU A 162 -1.57 -9.12 -16.93
C LEU A 162 -1.24 -9.70 -18.30
N ARG A 163 -0.02 -10.19 -18.53
CA ARG A 163 0.40 -10.79 -19.80
C ARG A 163 -0.47 -11.97 -20.25
N ARG A 164 -0.96 -12.78 -19.31
CA ARG A 164 -1.86 -13.90 -19.65
C ARG A 164 -3.23 -13.44 -20.12
N ARG A 165 -3.68 -12.26 -19.70
CA ARG A 165 -4.97 -11.67 -20.08
C ARG A 165 -4.83 -10.77 -21.31
N GLU A 166 -3.77 -9.97 -21.34
CA GLU A 166 -3.45 -8.95 -22.33
C GLU A 166 -1.95 -9.03 -22.69
N PRO A 167 -1.56 -9.85 -23.69
CA PRO A 167 -0.16 -10.19 -23.97
C PRO A 167 0.77 -8.99 -24.18
N GLU A 168 0.36 -8.02 -25.00
CA GLU A 168 1.18 -6.84 -25.31
C GLU A 168 1.37 -5.92 -24.10
N LEU A 169 0.30 -5.65 -23.34
CA LEU A 169 0.38 -4.84 -22.13
C LEU A 169 1.24 -5.50 -21.06
N GLY A 170 1.06 -6.80 -20.84
CA GLY A 170 1.89 -7.52 -19.88
C GLY A 170 3.35 -7.64 -20.30
N ALA A 171 3.64 -7.75 -21.60
CA ALA A 171 5.01 -7.72 -22.11
C ALA A 171 5.66 -6.34 -21.87
N ARG A 172 4.94 -5.24 -22.16
CA ARG A 172 5.39 -3.88 -21.82
C ARG A 172 5.62 -3.69 -20.33
N CYS A 173 4.70 -4.19 -19.49
CA CYS A 173 4.82 -4.16 -18.03
C CYS A 173 6.08 -4.88 -17.54
N LEU A 174 6.36 -6.10 -18.04
CA LEU A 174 7.57 -6.84 -17.68
C LEU A 174 8.85 -6.13 -18.16
N GLY A 175 8.80 -5.51 -19.35
CA GLY A 175 9.89 -4.69 -19.87
C GLY A 175 10.19 -3.50 -18.96
N TYR A 176 9.17 -2.72 -18.63
CA TYR A 176 9.28 -1.57 -17.72
C TYR A 176 9.76 -1.99 -16.32
N LEU A 177 9.21 -3.08 -15.78
CA LEU A 177 9.64 -3.64 -14.50
C LEU A 177 11.14 -4.02 -14.50
N ARG A 178 11.63 -4.62 -15.59
CA ARG A 178 13.05 -4.96 -15.74
C ARG A 178 13.92 -3.72 -15.90
N GLU A 179 13.47 -2.73 -16.66
CA GLU A 179 14.19 -1.47 -16.87
C GLU A 179 14.34 -0.68 -15.55
N GLN A 180 13.24 -0.51 -14.82
CA GLN A 180 13.21 0.34 -13.62
C GLN A 180 13.85 -0.33 -12.39
N LEU A 181 13.72 -1.65 -12.26
CA LEU A 181 14.13 -2.38 -11.05
C LEU A 181 15.12 -3.51 -11.30
N GLY A 182 15.48 -3.81 -12.55
CA GLY A 182 16.31 -5.00 -12.85
C GLY A 182 15.63 -6.32 -12.50
N ALA A 183 14.31 -6.33 -12.30
CA ALA A 183 13.56 -7.49 -11.85
C ALA A 183 13.46 -8.57 -12.94
N THR A 184 13.53 -9.82 -12.51
CA THR A 184 13.62 -11.01 -13.38
C THR A 184 12.68 -12.13 -12.93
N ARG A 185 12.64 -13.22 -13.69
CA ARG A 185 11.93 -14.43 -13.30
C ARG A 185 12.48 -15.05 -12.00
N ARG A 186 13.74 -14.82 -11.64
CA ARG A 186 14.33 -15.34 -10.39
C ARG A 186 13.66 -14.71 -9.17
N ASP A 187 13.36 -13.41 -9.22
CA ASP A 187 12.62 -12.69 -8.19
C ASP A 187 11.24 -13.31 -7.97
N PHE A 188 10.55 -13.65 -9.06
CA PHE A 188 9.27 -14.34 -8.99
C PHE A 188 9.40 -15.71 -8.32
N LEU A 189 10.37 -16.53 -8.71
CA LEU A 189 10.57 -17.84 -8.09
C LEU A 189 10.90 -17.72 -6.60
N LEU A 190 11.73 -16.74 -6.23
CA LEU A 190 12.04 -16.45 -4.83
C LEU A 190 10.77 -16.11 -4.04
N GLU A 191 9.93 -15.18 -4.53
CA GLU A 191 8.65 -14.83 -3.89
C GLU A 191 7.77 -16.06 -3.65
N ARG A 192 7.70 -16.97 -4.63
CA ARG A 192 6.92 -18.21 -4.53
C ARG A 192 7.48 -19.15 -3.47
N LEU A 193 8.79 -19.35 -3.43
CA LEU A 193 9.45 -20.20 -2.44
C LEU A 193 9.27 -19.63 -1.03
N THR A 194 9.50 -18.33 -0.84
CA THR A 194 9.33 -17.70 0.48
C THR A 194 7.89 -17.82 0.97
N LYS A 195 6.90 -17.71 0.07
CA LYS A 195 5.49 -17.88 0.41
C LYS A 195 5.16 -19.31 0.85
N ILE A 196 5.67 -20.32 0.14
CA ILE A 196 5.49 -21.73 0.49
C ILE A 196 6.15 -22.05 1.84
N LEU A 197 7.38 -21.61 2.04
CA LEU A 197 8.10 -21.78 3.31
C LEU A 197 7.37 -21.11 4.48
N GLY A 198 6.80 -19.92 4.27
CA GLY A 198 5.98 -19.25 5.29
C GLY A 198 4.72 -20.05 5.66
N GLN A 199 4.08 -20.69 4.68
CA GLN A 199 2.91 -21.54 4.93
C GLN A 199 3.29 -22.80 5.73
N LEU A 200 4.43 -23.42 5.43
CA LEU A 200 4.91 -24.62 6.12
C LEU A 200 5.40 -24.35 7.54
N THR A 201 5.96 -23.16 7.80
CA THR A 201 6.55 -22.79 9.10
C THR A 201 5.61 -22.00 10.01
N GLY A 202 4.36 -21.76 9.58
CA GLY A 202 3.40 -20.90 10.29
C GLY A 202 3.77 -19.41 10.32
N ARG A 203 4.92 -19.01 9.72
CA ARG A 203 5.37 -17.62 9.66
C ARG A 203 4.74 -16.91 8.46
N ARG A 204 3.87 -15.93 8.73
CA ARG A 204 3.36 -15.02 7.69
C ARG A 204 4.39 -13.94 7.37
N TYR A 205 5.34 -14.24 6.47
CA TYR A 205 6.30 -13.28 5.92
C TYR A 205 5.71 -12.31 4.91
#